data_AF-W9CGJ5-F1
#
_entry.id   AF-W9CGJ5-F1
#
_cell.length_a   1.000
_cell.length_b   1.000
_cell.length_c   1.000
_cell.angle_alpha   90.00
_cell.angle_beta   90.00
_cell.angle_gamma   90.00
#
_symmetry.space_group_name_H-M   'P 1'
#
loop_
_entity.id
_entity.type
_entity.pdbx_description
1 polymer ?
#
loop_
_entity_poly.entity_id
_entity_poly.type
_entity_poly.pdbx_seq_one_letter_code
_entity_poly.pdbx_strand_id
1 'polypeptide(L)'
;MVMAFDIASAKAACRMRDDFMNLLLLIVRDSAKPLQRQQNVYNYADVAQHAQSGYQGCSSPNACDTKAGTFIAKDRYGNKYFENVEDELPLRTRWVDYKDDEYSPCQIEPGWHAWMSYMVDKPPTQDPLLQTKVRPWELPDHRPTFTMTRAAFKTYSTVKPKITAWTPEAVERA
;
A
#
# COMPACT_ATOMS: atom_id res chain seq x y z
N MET A 1 26.39 -75.73 32.93
CA MET A 1 26.19 -75.10 31.61
C MET A 1 25.34 -73.85 31.83
N VAL A 2 25.97 -72.69 32.01
CA VAL A 2 25.26 -71.42 32.27
C VAL A 2 25.33 -70.61 30.98
N MET A 3 24.18 -70.36 30.36
CA MET A 3 24.03 -69.56 29.15
C MET A 3 24.19 -68.08 29.52
N ALA A 4 25.22 -67.43 28.99
CA ALA A 4 25.38 -65.98 29.08
C ALA A 4 24.46 -65.31 28.06
N PHE A 5 23.58 -64.43 28.52
CA PHE A 5 22.80 -63.54 27.68
C PHE A 5 23.68 -62.39 27.17
N ASP A 6 23.82 -62.28 25.85
CA ASP A 6 24.60 -61.27 25.17
C ASP A 6 24.01 -59.86 25.31
N ILE A 7 24.77 -58.95 25.92
CA ILE A 7 24.44 -57.53 26.17
C ILE A 7 24.52 -56.68 24.88
N ALA A 8 24.98 -57.25 23.76
CA ALA A 8 25.17 -56.53 22.50
C ALA A 8 23.87 -56.11 21.80
N SER A 9 22.74 -56.76 22.08
CA SER A 9 21.47 -56.50 21.37
C SER A 9 20.69 -55.29 21.87
N ALA A 10 21.00 -54.76 23.07
CA ALA A 10 20.25 -53.64 23.65
C ALA A 10 20.73 -52.25 23.17
N LYS A 11 21.94 -52.16 22.63
CA LYS A 11 22.57 -50.88 22.23
C LYS A 11 22.14 -50.39 20.85
N ALA A 12 21.70 -51.29 19.97
CA ALA A 12 21.17 -50.95 18.65
C ALA A 12 19.72 -50.43 18.70
N ALA A 13 18.91 -50.92 19.64
CA ALA A 13 17.51 -50.51 19.78
C ALA A 13 17.35 -49.10 20.39
N CYS A 14 18.30 -48.66 21.23
CA CYS A 14 18.24 -47.32 21.84
C CYS A 14 18.59 -46.21 20.84
N ARG A 15 19.50 -46.48 19.88
CA ARG A 15 20.01 -45.47 18.94
C ARG A 15 19.04 -45.11 17.80
N MET A 16 18.12 -46.00 17.42
CA MET A 16 17.10 -45.71 16.40
C MET A 16 15.96 -44.79 16.89
N ARG A 17 15.72 -44.71 18.21
CA ARG A 17 14.69 -43.78 18.74
C ARG A 17 15.15 -42.32 18.69
N ASP A 18 16.44 -42.08 18.85
CA ASP A 18 16.99 -40.72 18.87
C ASP A 18 17.07 -40.10 17.47
N ASP A 19 17.32 -40.91 16.43
CA ASP A 19 17.36 -40.45 15.04
C ASP A 19 15.96 -40.16 14.47
N PHE A 20 14.94 -40.93 14.87
CA PHE A 20 13.55 -40.70 14.42
C PHE A 20 12.94 -39.43 15.05
N MET A 21 13.30 -39.13 16.31
CA MET A 21 12.87 -37.90 16.97
C MET A 21 13.60 -36.66 16.45
N ASN A 22 14.86 -36.80 16.01
CA ASN A 22 15.58 -35.71 15.33
C ASN A 22 15.06 -35.44 13.91
N LEU A 23 14.63 -36.48 13.18
CA LEU A 23 14.06 -36.30 11.84
C LEU A 23 12.67 -35.63 11.90
N LEU A 24 11.84 -35.97 12.90
CA LEU A 24 10.54 -35.31 13.09
C LEU A 24 10.70 -33.84 13.55
N LEU A 25 11.71 -33.53 14.36
CA LEU A 25 12.04 -32.16 14.78
C LEU A 25 12.59 -31.30 13.62
N LEU A 26 13.26 -31.91 12.64
CA LEU A 26 13.72 -31.23 11.43
C LEU A 26 12.56 -30.94 10.46
N ILE A 27 11.61 -31.86 10.31
CA ILE A 27 10.44 -31.67 9.42
C ILE A 27 9.48 -30.59 9.95
N VAL A 28 9.31 -30.46 11.27
CA VAL A 28 8.46 -29.41 11.88
C VAL A 28 9.14 -28.02 11.85
N ARG A 29 10.46 -27.96 11.72
CA ARG A 29 11.21 -26.68 11.65
C ARG A 29 11.17 -26.02 10.26
N ASP A 30 10.95 -26.77 9.18
CA ASP A 30 10.97 -26.23 7.82
C ASP A 30 9.62 -25.68 7.32
N SER A 31 8.50 -25.95 8.00
CA SER A 31 7.19 -25.38 7.64
C SER A 31 6.91 -24.01 8.25
N ALA A 32 7.72 -23.57 9.22
CA ALA A 32 7.64 -22.23 9.76
C ALA A 32 8.50 -21.30 8.90
N LYS A 33 7.97 -20.87 7.75
CA LYS A 33 8.49 -19.63 7.14
C LYS A 33 8.34 -18.56 8.22
N PRO A 34 9.42 -17.95 8.72
CA PRO A 34 9.26 -16.78 9.54
C PRO A 34 8.53 -15.78 8.66
N LEU A 35 7.31 -15.39 9.05
CA LEU A 35 6.79 -14.10 8.64
C LEU A 35 7.84 -13.13 9.18
N GLN A 36 8.83 -12.78 8.35
CA GLN A 36 9.60 -11.59 8.56
C GLN A 36 8.54 -10.51 8.65
N ARG A 37 8.19 -10.12 9.88
CA ARG A 37 7.55 -8.86 10.17
C ARG A 37 8.56 -7.88 9.60
N GLN A 38 8.40 -7.54 8.32
CA GLN A 38 9.13 -6.47 7.68
C GLN A 38 8.58 -5.22 8.34
N GLN A 39 9.04 -5.01 9.58
CA GLN A 39 9.02 -3.71 10.18
C GLN A 39 9.98 -2.93 9.30
N ASN A 40 9.44 -2.31 8.25
CA ASN A 40 10.03 -1.12 7.69
C ASN A 40 9.90 -0.06 8.78
N VAL A 41 10.68 -0.23 9.85
CA VAL A 41 11.13 0.88 10.67
C VAL A 41 11.79 1.79 9.65
N TYR A 42 11.30 3.01 9.51
CA TYR A 42 11.92 4.05 8.70
C TYR A 42 13.43 3.90 8.79
N ASN A 43 14.07 3.44 7.71
CA ASN A 43 15.51 3.22 7.73
C ASN A 43 16.14 4.57 8.02
N TYR A 44 17.04 4.63 9.01
CA TYR A 44 17.70 5.87 9.42
C TYR A 44 18.45 6.57 8.25
N ALA A 45 18.73 5.83 7.17
CA ALA A 45 19.33 6.33 5.94
C ALA A 45 18.39 7.22 5.10
N ASP A 46 17.07 7.01 5.15
CA ASP A 46 16.10 7.83 4.40
C ASP A 46 15.89 9.19 5.10
N VAL A 47 15.96 9.24 6.43
CA VAL A 47 15.90 10.46 7.25
C VAL A 47 17.02 11.45 6.88
N ALA A 48 18.19 10.95 6.50
CA ALA A 48 19.35 11.77 6.18
C ALA A 48 19.22 12.56 4.87
N GLN A 49 18.42 12.10 3.91
CA GLN A 49 18.24 12.79 2.62
C GLN A 49 17.28 13.99 2.72
N HIS A 50 16.33 13.97 3.66
CA HIS A 50 15.40 15.08 3.91
C HIS A 50 16.02 16.22 4.73
N ALA A 51 17.17 16.01 5.37
CA ALA A 51 17.85 17.04 6.17
C ALA A 51 18.39 18.23 5.35
N GLN A 52 18.42 18.13 4.01
CA GLN A 52 18.90 19.19 3.12
C GLN A 52 17.80 20.21 2.73
N SER A 53 16.52 19.96 3.02
CA SER A 53 15.40 20.83 2.61
C SER A 53 15.02 21.95 3.59
N GLY A 54 15.78 22.15 4.67
CA GLY A 54 15.73 23.38 5.48
C GLY A 54 14.50 23.59 6.39
N TYR A 55 13.64 22.59 6.58
CA TYR A 55 12.56 22.65 7.57
C TYR A 55 12.93 21.89 8.87
N GLN A 56 13.02 22.62 9.98
CA GLN A 56 13.15 22.04 11.33
C GLN A 56 11.76 21.59 11.84
N GLY A 57 11.44 20.32 11.61
CA GLY A 57 10.28 19.60 12.12
C GLY A 57 10.59 18.10 12.17
N CYS A 58 9.81 17.33 12.94
CA CYS A 58 9.94 15.87 13.09
C CYS A 58 10.30 15.16 11.77
N SER A 59 11.14 14.12 11.84
CA SER A 59 11.94 13.48 10.78
C SER A 59 11.18 12.79 9.61
N SER A 60 9.97 13.23 9.32
CA SER A 60 9.23 13.07 8.07
C SER A 60 8.17 14.18 8.04
N PRO A 61 8.02 14.96 6.95
CA PRO A 61 7.02 16.03 6.87
C PRO A 61 5.58 15.56 7.06
N ASN A 62 5.34 14.23 6.95
CA ASN A 62 4.02 13.62 6.92
C ASN A 62 3.58 13.00 8.24
N ALA A 63 4.45 12.88 9.24
CA ALA A 63 4.13 12.13 10.46
C ALA A 63 4.74 12.79 11.70
N CYS A 64 4.02 13.76 12.26
CA CYS A 64 4.21 14.20 13.65
C CYS A 64 3.82 13.09 14.66
N ASP A 65 3.40 11.92 14.17
CA ASP A 65 3.02 10.75 14.93
C ASP A 65 3.96 9.59 14.60
N THR A 66 4.66 9.06 15.60
CA THR A 66 5.60 7.95 15.41
C THR A 66 4.83 6.64 15.43
N LYS A 67 4.43 6.18 14.24
CA LYS A 67 3.73 4.91 14.06
C LYS A 67 4.59 3.86 13.37
N ALA A 68 4.39 2.62 13.76
CA ALA A 68 4.97 1.45 13.10
C ALA A 68 3.84 0.54 12.62
N GLY A 69 3.90 0.12 11.35
CA GLY A 69 2.86 -0.70 10.73
C GLY A 69 3.41 -1.59 9.63
N THR A 70 2.57 -2.53 9.21
CA THR A 70 2.89 -3.43 8.11
C THR A 70 2.70 -2.70 6.79
N PHE A 71 3.70 -2.73 5.92
CA PHE A 71 3.60 -2.20 4.57
C PHE A 71 2.69 -3.10 3.73
N ILE A 72 1.58 -2.56 3.24
CA ILE A 72 0.60 -3.30 2.43
C ILE A 72 0.97 -3.22 0.95
N ALA A 73 1.02 -2.01 0.41
CA ALA A 73 1.44 -1.78 -0.97
C ALA A 73 1.79 -0.31 -1.22
N LYS A 74 2.31 -0.06 -2.42
CA LYS A 74 2.56 1.26 -2.98
C LYS A 74 1.62 1.48 -4.16
N ASP A 75 0.99 2.65 -4.17
CA ASP A 75 0.13 3.08 -5.25
C ASP A 75 0.93 3.57 -6.47
N ARG A 76 0.27 3.74 -7.61
CA ARG A 76 0.86 4.14 -8.89
C ARG A 76 1.40 5.56 -8.87
N TYR A 77 0.75 6.45 -8.11
CA TYR A 77 1.30 7.78 -7.82
C TYR A 77 2.58 7.70 -6.97
N GLY A 78 2.71 6.63 -6.18
CA GLY A 78 3.85 6.34 -5.33
C GLY A 78 3.61 6.52 -3.85
N ASN A 79 2.36 6.75 -3.43
CA ASN A 79 1.95 6.77 -2.03
C ASN A 79 2.09 5.37 -1.41
N LYS A 80 2.53 5.29 -0.15
CA LYS A 80 2.73 4.02 0.56
C LYS A 80 1.62 3.83 1.60
N TYR A 81 1.06 2.63 1.68
CA TYR A 81 -0.06 2.31 2.58
C TYR A 81 0.37 1.33 3.66
N PHE A 82 -0.05 1.62 4.90
CA PHE A 82 0.32 0.85 6.08
C PHE A 82 -0.91 0.49 6.91
N GLU A 83 -0.82 -0.65 7.60
CA GLU A 83 -1.85 -1.12 8.52
C GLU A 83 -1.23 -1.70 9.81
N ASN A 84 -1.80 -1.36 10.96
CA ASN A 84 -1.56 -1.98 12.26
C ASN A 84 -2.89 -2.13 13.03
N VAL A 85 -3.35 -3.36 13.21
CA VAL A 85 -4.65 -3.67 13.86
C VAL A 85 -4.50 -3.93 15.36
N GLU A 86 -3.32 -4.32 15.83
CA GLU A 86 -3.13 -4.83 17.20
C GLU A 86 -2.82 -3.72 18.21
N ASP A 87 -1.95 -2.78 17.84
CA ASP A 87 -1.40 -1.80 18.79
C ASP A 87 -2.13 -0.44 18.78
N GLU A 88 -3.02 -0.23 17.81
CA GLU A 88 -3.61 1.08 17.52
C GLU A 88 -5.09 1.17 17.88
N LEU A 89 -5.54 2.39 18.20
CA LEU A 89 -6.95 2.68 18.45
C LEU A 89 -7.79 2.45 17.18
N PRO A 90 -9.08 2.06 17.31
CA PRO A 90 -9.97 1.93 16.17
C PRO A 90 -10.01 3.25 15.38
N LEU A 91 -10.06 3.15 14.05
CA LEU A 91 -9.94 4.23 13.06
C LEU A 91 -8.53 4.79 12.83
N ARG A 92 -7.54 4.52 13.71
CA ARG A 92 -6.13 4.91 13.51
C ARG A 92 -5.25 3.78 12.97
N THR A 93 -5.84 2.61 12.70
CA THR A 93 -5.10 1.40 12.30
C THR A 93 -4.51 1.50 10.90
N ARG A 94 -5.08 2.33 10.00
CA ARG A 94 -4.61 2.53 8.63
C ARG A 94 -4.10 3.95 8.42
N TRP A 95 -2.99 4.10 7.70
CA TRP A 95 -2.46 5.41 7.30
C TRP A 95 -1.72 5.34 5.97
N VAL A 96 -1.48 6.52 5.40
CA VAL A 96 -0.78 6.72 4.14
C VAL A 96 0.42 7.63 4.35
N ASP A 97 1.55 7.24 3.78
CA ASP A 97 2.68 8.14 3.58
C ASP A 97 2.65 8.63 2.14
N TYR A 98 2.42 9.93 1.98
CA TYR A 98 2.45 10.57 0.67
C TYR A 98 3.86 10.60 0.12
N LYS A 99 3.95 10.57 -1.22
CA LYS A 99 5.22 10.68 -1.92
C LYS A 99 5.78 12.11 -1.90
N ASP A 100 4.91 13.10 -2.03
CA ASP A 100 5.29 14.50 -2.17
C ASP A 100 5.17 15.23 -0.82
N ASP A 101 6.00 16.25 -0.61
CA ASP A 101 6.01 17.05 0.63
C ASP A 101 4.77 17.96 0.74
N GLU A 102 4.32 18.51 -0.40
CA GLU A 102 3.04 19.23 -0.52
C GLU A 102 1.90 18.23 -0.80
N TYR A 103 1.51 17.53 0.25
CA TYR A 103 0.49 16.49 0.15
C TYR A 103 -0.93 17.05 0.24
N SER A 104 -1.85 16.35 -0.41
CA SER A 104 -3.28 16.61 -0.31
C SER A 104 -4.05 15.29 -0.31
N PRO A 105 -5.11 15.15 0.50
CA PRO A 105 -5.90 13.92 0.54
C PRO A 105 -6.52 13.55 -0.81
N CYS A 106 -6.65 14.50 -1.74
CA CYS A 106 -7.13 14.25 -3.09
C CYS A 106 -6.12 13.51 -3.99
N GLN A 107 -4.91 13.21 -3.52
CA GLN A 107 -3.91 12.43 -4.27
C GLN A 107 -4.12 10.91 -4.15
N ILE A 108 -4.92 10.46 -3.18
CA ILE A 108 -5.22 9.03 -2.97
C ILE A 108 -6.09 8.50 -4.11
N GLU A 109 -5.66 7.41 -4.75
CA GLU A 109 -6.46 6.70 -5.75
C GLU A 109 -7.80 6.18 -5.18
N PRO A 110 -8.86 6.08 -6.00
CA PRO A 110 -10.21 5.76 -5.52
C PRO A 110 -10.33 4.39 -4.83
N GLY A 111 -9.64 3.37 -5.33
CA GLY A 111 -9.61 2.04 -4.68
C GLY A 111 -8.92 2.08 -3.31
N TRP A 112 -7.83 2.83 -3.21
CA TRP A 112 -7.12 3.05 -1.94
C TRP A 112 -7.91 3.94 -0.97
N HIS A 113 -8.67 4.89 -1.48
CA HIS A 113 -9.58 5.72 -0.69
C HIS A 113 -10.69 4.88 -0.04
N ALA A 114 -11.27 3.93 -0.78
CA ALA A 114 -12.25 2.99 -0.24
C ALA A 114 -11.71 2.17 0.93
N TRP A 115 -10.50 1.64 0.78
CA TRP A 115 -9.82 0.89 1.82
C TRP A 115 -9.42 1.75 3.04
N MET A 116 -8.92 2.97 2.80
CA MET A 116 -8.53 3.90 3.86
C MET A 116 -9.72 4.34 4.72
N SER A 117 -10.89 4.55 4.11
CA SER A 117 -12.11 4.95 4.82
C SER A 117 -12.86 3.78 5.48
N TYR A 118 -12.25 2.59 5.58
CA TYR A 118 -12.88 1.38 6.11
C TYR A 118 -14.18 0.98 5.40
N MET A 119 -14.37 1.38 4.12
CA MET A 119 -15.51 0.91 3.32
C MET A 119 -15.30 -0.54 2.87
N VAL A 120 -14.05 -0.93 2.64
CA VAL A 120 -13.66 -2.27 2.23
C VAL A 120 -12.49 -2.75 3.09
N ASP A 121 -12.53 -4.02 3.50
CA ASP A 121 -11.47 -4.63 4.31
C ASP A 121 -10.24 -4.99 3.47
N LYS A 122 -10.47 -5.46 2.24
CA LYS A 122 -9.42 -5.89 1.33
C LYS A 122 -8.84 -4.70 0.56
N PRO A 123 -7.51 -4.57 0.45
CA PRO A 123 -6.88 -3.54 -0.37
C PRO A 123 -7.09 -3.83 -1.88
N PRO A 124 -6.97 -2.81 -2.75
CA PRO A 124 -7.14 -2.97 -4.20
C PRO A 124 -6.13 -3.93 -4.85
N THR A 125 -5.00 -4.22 -4.19
CA THR A 125 -4.07 -5.26 -4.64
C THR A 125 -4.68 -6.67 -4.61
N GLN A 126 -5.60 -6.91 -3.66
CA GLN A 126 -6.23 -8.22 -3.47
C GLN A 126 -7.62 -8.31 -4.10
N ASP A 127 -8.36 -7.21 -4.14
CA ASP A 127 -9.71 -7.18 -4.69
C ASP A 127 -9.70 -6.77 -6.18
N PRO A 128 -10.07 -7.67 -7.11
CA PRO A 128 -10.09 -7.37 -8.54
C PRO A 128 -11.11 -6.28 -8.92
N LEU A 129 -12.15 -6.05 -8.10
CA LEU A 129 -13.17 -5.04 -8.38
C LEU A 129 -12.68 -3.61 -8.10
N LEU A 130 -11.72 -3.48 -7.18
CA LEU A 130 -11.12 -2.21 -6.81
C LEU A 130 -9.87 -1.87 -7.65
N GLN A 131 -9.46 -2.76 -8.54
CA GLN A 131 -8.39 -2.48 -9.49
C GLN A 131 -8.85 -1.49 -10.56
N THR A 132 -8.05 -0.44 -10.74
CA THR A 132 -8.22 0.56 -11.79
C THR A 132 -7.80 -0.01 -13.15
N LYS A 133 -8.45 0.42 -14.24
CA LYS A 133 -8.26 0.00 -15.65
C LYS A 133 -9.02 -1.25 -16.10
N VAL A 134 -9.93 -1.78 -15.28
CA VAL A 134 -10.80 -2.88 -15.71
C VAL A 134 -11.83 -2.39 -16.74
N ARG A 135 -12.22 -1.11 -16.67
CA ARG A 135 -13.30 -0.55 -17.47
C ARG A 135 -12.74 0.29 -18.62
N PRO A 136 -13.30 0.20 -19.85
CA PRO A 136 -12.73 0.86 -21.03
C PRO A 136 -12.84 2.41 -20.99
N TRP A 137 -13.75 2.96 -20.20
CA TRP A 137 -13.93 4.41 -20.04
C TRP A 137 -13.15 4.99 -18.85
N GLU A 138 -12.50 4.14 -18.06
CA GLU A 138 -11.77 4.58 -16.88
C GLU A 138 -10.48 5.29 -17.28
N LEU A 139 -10.16 6.39 -16.58
CA LEU A 139 -8.92 7.10 -16.80
C LEU A 139 -7.73 6.18 -16.47
N PRO A 140 -6.65 6.22 -17.26
CA PRO A 140 -5.51 5.37 -17.01
C PRO A 140 -4.85 5.72 -15.68
N ASP A 141 -4.78 6.99 -15.31
CA ASP A 141 -4.14 7.48 -14.08
C ASP A 141 -5.12 8.37 -13.30
N HIS A 142 -4.97 8.37 -11.97
CA HIS A 142 -5.74 9.23 -11.09
C HIS A 142 -5.36 10.70 -11.26
N ARG A 143 -6.39 11.56 -11.26
CA ARG A 143 -6.24 13.01 -11.40
C ARG A 143 -6.64 13.66 -10.08
N PRO A 144 -5.70 14.28 -9.33
CA PRO A 144 -6.04 14.95 -8.09
C PRO A 144 -6.87 16.22 -8.34
N THR A 145 -7.41 16.77 -7.26
CA THR A 145 -8.20 18.01 -7.32
C THR A 145 -7.31 19.20 -7.68
N PHE A 146 -7.64 19.88 -8.78
CA PHE A 146 -6.90 21.05 -9.30
C PHE A 146 -7.48 22.41 -8.88
N THR A 147 -8.23 22.47 -7.77
CA THR A 147 -8.84 23.72 -7.26
C THR A 147 -7.77 24.78 -7.00
N MET A 148 -8.08 26.05 -7.29
CA MET A 148 -7.15 27.20 -7.18
C MET A 148 -5.89 27.12 -8.06
N THR A 149 -5.79 26.15 -8.97
CA THR A 149 -4.71 26.09 -9.97
C THR A 149 -5.19 26.57 -11.35
N ARG A 150 -4.24 26.72 -12.29
CA ARG A 150 -4.57 27.02 -13.70
C ARG A 150 -5.47 25.96 -14.35
N ALA A 151 -5.39 24.71 -13.87
CA ALA A 151 -6.17 23.58 -14.38
C ALA A 151 -7.52 23.39 -13.64
N ALA A 152 -7.96 24.36 -12.84
CA ALA A 152 -9.24 24.31 -12.16
C ALA A 152 -10.41 24.17 -13.16
N PHE A 153 -11.43 23.40 -12.76
CA PHE A 153 -12.64 23.23 -13.54
C PHE A 153 -13.38 24.56 -13.70
N LYS A 154 -13.67 24.93 -14.95
CA LYS A 154 -14.45 26.13 -15.29
C LYS A 154 -15.73 25.70 -15.99
N THR A 155 -16.86 26.09 -15.43
CA THR A 155 -18.16 25.83 -16.04
C THR A 155 -18.36 26.72 -17.26
N TYR A 156 -19.04 26.17 -18.26
CA TYR A 156 -19.46 26.87 -19.46
C TYR A 156 -20.81 26.32 -19.92
N SER A 157 -21.52 27.08 -20.75
CA SER A 157 -22.75 26.57 -21.39
C SER A 157 -22.37 25.53 -22.44
N THR A 158 -22.80 24.28 -22.24
CA THR A 158 -22.68 23.21 -23.25
C THR A 158 -23.66 23.37 -24.40
N VAL A 159 -24.62 24.29 -24.28
CA VAL A 159 -25.67 24.55 -25.26
C VAL A 159 -25.21 25.60 -26.26
N LYS A 160 -25.43 25.31 -27.56
CA LYS A 160 -25.26 26.28 -28.66
C LYS A 160 -26.36 27.35 -28.60
N PRO A 161 -26.13 28.57 -29.08
CA PRO A 161 -27.17 29.60 -29.12
C PRO A 161 -28.39 29.07 -29.90
N LYS A 162 -29.59 29.21 -29.31
CA LYS A 162 -30.83 28.69 -29.90
C LYS A 162 -31.26 29.44 -31.15
N ILE A 163 -30.92 30.73 -31.23
CA ILE A 163 -31.25 31.62 -32.32
C ILE A 163 -29.94 32.05 -32.96
N THR A 164 -29.82 31.80 -34.26
CA THR A 164 -28.68 32.24 -35.07
C THR A 164 -28.93 33.66 -35.57
N ALA A 165 -27.98 34.57 -35.34
CA ALA A 165 -28.02 35.90 -35.92
C ALA A 165 -27.77 35.85 -37.43
N TRP A 166 -28.41 36.75 -38.18
CA TRP A 166 -28.08 36.98 -39.59
C TRP A 166 -26.66 37.54 -39.70
N THR A 167 -25.84 36.99 -40.60
CA THR A 167 -24.50 37.47 -40.91
C THR A 167 -24.57 38.47 -42.07
N PRO A 168 -24.26 39.77 -41.86
CA PRO A 168 -24.38 40.76 -42.91
C PRO A 168 -23.35 40.56 -44.02
N GLU A 169 -23.80 40.57 -45.27
CA GLU A 169 -22.95 40.65 -46.44
C GLU A 169 -23.04 42.06 -47.03
N ALA A 170 -21.93 42.78 -47.06
CA ALA A 170 -21.87 44.11 -47.66
C ALA A 170 -21.73 43.97 -49.18
N VAL A 171 -22.75 44.40 -49.92
CA VAL A 171 -22.73 44.45 -51.38
C VAL A 171 -22.59 45.92 -51.82
N GLU A 172 -21.67 46.19 -52.76
CA GLU A 172 -21.50 47.52 -53.34
C GLU A 172 -22.73 47.92 -54.17
N ARG A 173 -23.05 49.21 -54.19
CA ARG A 173 -24.17 49.75 -54.98
C ARG A 173 -23.73 49.86 -56.45
N ALA A 174 -24.44 49.16 -57.33
CA ALA A 174 -24.26 49.23 -58.78
C ALA A 174 -24.69 50.58 -59.38
#